data_AF-A0A1Q9G7K8-F1
#
_entry.id   AF-A0A1Q9G7K8-F1
#
_cell.length_a   1.000
_cell.length_b   1.000
_cell.length_c   1.000
_cell.angle_alpha   90.00
_cell.angle_beta   90.00
_cell.angle_gamma   90.00
#
_symmetry.space_group_name_H-M   'P 1'
#
loop_
_entity.id
_entity.type
_entity.pdbx_description
1 polymer ?
#
loop_
_entity_poly.entity_id
_entity_poly.type
_entity_poly.pdbx_seq_one_letter_code
_entity_poly.pdbx_strand_id
1 'polypeptide(L)'
;MGKGGSSNSSNTTNNTNVSGTNAVQGDNLGVLISGVNDSTVNVTATDHGATKAAAEVSTKAIQSNADIAKASIASGENMLNDSLDFGRDALKSNENAVDKALKVGSDTFAKALDANGNTTAKALDFGEESMNKAFGLSEISLNKMQSTTESAMSSVKAMASQSNENARAALAMAERAKTYEQTGTETESNKAVYVAGVVLVLVAIVLAVKGGK
;
A
#
# COMPACT_ATOMS: atom_id res chain seq x y z
N MET A 1 65.93 -3.86 39.50
CA MET A 1 66.65 -4.95 40.19
C MET A 1 67.05 -4.45 41.58
N GLY A 2 66.27 -4.78 42.62
CA GLY A 2 66.58 -4.42 43.99
C GLY A 2 67.40 -5.53 44.66
N LYS A 3 68.64 -5.24 45.03
CA LYS A 3 69.46 -6.12 45.88
C LYS A 3 68.75 -6.26 47.24
N GLY A 4 68.10 -7.40 47.48
CA GLY A 4 67.62 -7.76 48.81
C GLY A 4 68.82 -7.93 49.74
N GLY A 5 69.01 -7.00 50.66
CA GLY A 5 70.00 -7.12 51.72
C GLY A 5 69.51 -8.16 52.74
N SER A 6 70.23 -9.27 52.88
CA SER A 6 70.03 -10.22 53.96
C SER A 6 70.63 -9.63 55.24
N SER A 7 69.87 -8.79 55.94
CA SER A 7 70.24 -8.33 57.28
C SER A 7 69.89 -9.42 58.28
N ASN A 8 70.89 -10.15 58.76
CA ASN A 8 70.74 -10.98 59.96
C ASN A 8 70.80 -10.06 61.18
N SER A 9 69.65 -9.81 61.81
CA SER A 9 69.61 -9.15 63.12
C SER A 9 69.80 -10.20 64.21
N SER A 10 70.93 -10.13 64.93
CA SER A 10 71.21 -10.90 66.14
C SER A 10 70.96 -10.00 67.34
N ASN A 11 70.01 -10.36 68.20
CA ASN A 11 69.77 -9.65 69.45
C ASN A 11 70.24 -10.53 70.62
N THR A 12 71.32 -10.13 71.30
CA THR A 12 71.85 -10.83 72.47
C THR A 12 71.41 -10.08 73.72
N THR A 13 70.53 -10.68 74.51
CA THR A 13 70.10 -10.14 75.79
C THR A 13 70.79 -10.93 76.91
N ASN A 14 71.74 -10.29 77.61
CA ASN A 14 72.38 -10.87 78.80
C ASN A 14 71.55 -10.56 80.04
N ASN A 15 71.06 -11.60 80.72
CA ASN A 15 70.25 -11.47 81.93
C ASN A 15 70.94 -12.20 83.09
N THR A 16 71.28 -11.50 84.17
CA THR A 16 71.99 -12.08 85.33
C THR A 16 70.98 -12.43 86.43
N ASN A 17 70.70 -13.72 86.61
CA ASN A 17 69.72 -14.19 87.59
C ASN A 17 70.35 -14.25 88.99
N VAL A 18 70.06 -13.27 89.85
CA VAL A 18 70.62 -13.21 91.23
C VAL A 18 69.77 -13.99 92.24
N SER A 19 68.53 -14.36 91.92
CA SER A 19 67.67 -15.18 92.80
C SER A 19 66.43 -15.70 92.08
N GLY A 20 66.48 -16.96 91.61
CA GLY A 20 65.36 -17.90 91.38
C GLY A 20 64.11 -17.49 90.58
N THR A 21 63.92 -16.22 90.19
CA THR A 21 62.62 -15.66 89.84
C THR A 21 62.72 -14.84 88.55
N ASN A 22 61.96 -15.23 87.53
CA ASN A 22 61.93 -14.54 86.24
C ASN A 22 61.14 -13.23 86.36
N ALA A 23 61.81 -12.07 86.32
CA ALA A 23 61.14 -10.78 86.17
C ALA A 23 60.80 -10.57 84.68
N VAL A 24 59.52 -10.58 84.34
CA VAL A 24 59.02 -10.32 82.99
C VAL A 24 58.38 -8.94 82.97
N GLN A 25 58.81 -8.07 82.07
CA GLN A 25 58.22 -6.75 81.86
C GLN A 25 57.89 -6.58 80.37
N GLY A 26 56.61 -6.34 80.05
CA GLY A 26 56.10 -6.23 78.68
C GLY A 26 55.46 -7.51 78.12
N ASP A 27 55.12 -7.52 76.83
CA ASP A 27 54.45 -8.64 76.13
C ASP A 27 55.39 -9.76 75.67
N ASN A 28 56.66 -9.71 76.06
CA ASN A 28 57.72 -10.66 75.69
C ASN A 28 57.60 -12.00 76.45
N LEU A 29 56.44 -12.63 76.40
CA LEU A 29 56.14 -13.95 76.99
C LEU A 29 56.52 -15.09 76.03
N GLY A 30 57.70 -15.03 75.41
CA GLY A 30 58.14 -16.04 74.44
C GLY A 30 58.52 -17.37 75.11
N VAL A 31 59.65 -17.38 75.82
CA VAL A 31 60.13 -18.55 76.58
C VAL A 31 60.69 -18.06 77.91
N LEU A 32 60.11 -18.53 79.03
CA LEU A 32 60.54 -18.17 80.39
C LEU A 32 61.29 -19.36 81.00
N ILE A 33 62.57 -19.17 81.35
CA ILE A 33 63.41 -20.22 81.92
C ILE A 33 63.91 -19.77 83.28
N SER A 34 63.44 -20.42 84.36
CA SER A 34 63.92 -20.20 85.73
C SER A 34 64.85 -21.34 86.17
N GLY A 35 65.69 -21.08 87.18
CA GLY A 35 66.50 -22.11 87.86
C GLY A 35 67.86 -22.45 87.25
N VAL A 36 68.35 -21.69 86.27
CA VAL A 36 69.70 -21.85 85.68
C VAL A 36 70.68 -20.87 86.31
N ASN A 37 71.56 -21.37 87.17
CA ASN A 37 72.69 -20.64 87.74
C ASN A 37 73.99 -21.25 87.19
N ASP A 38 74.96 -20.43 86.78
CA ASP A 38 76.23 -20.83 86.14
C ASP A 38 76.09 -21.80 84.93
N SER A 39 75.02 -21.68 84.13
CA SER A 39 74.80 -22.50 82.94
C SER A 39 74.39 -21.67 81.72
N THR A 40 74.86 -22.06 80.53
CA THR A 40 74.45 -21.45 79.26
C THR A 40 73.27 -22.23 78.68
N VAL A 41 72.07 -21.64 78.68
CA VAL A 41 70.90 -22.22 78.00
C VAL A 41 70.70 -21.53 76.66
N ASN A 42 70.72 -22.32 75.58
CA ASN A 42 70.44 -21.82 74.23
C ASN A 42 68.97 -22.09 73.88
N VAL A 43 68.17 -21.02 73.77
CA VAL A 43 66.78 -21.11 73.28
C VAL A 43 66.73 -20.65 71.84
N THR A 44 66.27 -21.53 70.96
CA THR A 44 65.97 -21.18 69.58
C THR A 44 64.47 -21.11 69.39
N ALA A 45 63.91 -19.90 69.33
CA ALA A 45 62.54 -19.68 68.89
C ALA A 45 62.52 -19.65 67.37
N THR A 46 61.67 -20.46 66.74
CA THR A 46 61.56 -20.53 65.28
C THR A 46 60.21 -20.01 64.81
N ASP A 47 60.20 -19.22 63.73
CA ASP A 47 59.02 -18.50 63.20
C ASP A 47 58.17 -19.32 62.21
N HIS A 48 58.38 -20.63 62.15
CA HIS A 48 57.72 -21.53 61.18
C HIS A 48 56.19 -21.43 61.16
N GLY A 49 55.56 -21.15 62.31
CA GLY A 49 54.11 -20.95 62.39
C GLY A 49 53.64 -19.68 61.69
N ALA A 50 54.36 -18.57 61.89
CA ALA A 50 54.03 -17.27 61.29
C ALA A 50 54.26 -17.29 59.77
N THR A 51 55.36 -17.88 59.30
CA THR A 51 55.67 -18.03 57.87
C THR A 51 54.67 -18.96 57.17
N LYS A 52 54.26 -20.06 57.81
CA LYS A 52 53.20 -20.94 57.29
C LYS A 52 51.85 -20.23 57.20
N ALA A 53 51.45 -19.49 58.24
CA ALA A 53 50.22 -18.71 58.22
C ALA A 53 50.23 -17.64 57.12
N ALA A 54 51.35 -16.93 56.95
CA ALA A 54 51.53 -15.97 55.87
C ALA A 54 51.45 -16.63 54.48
N ALA A 55 52.05 -17.81 54.29
CA ALA A 55 51.97 -18.57 53.06
C ALA A 55 50.54 -19.04 52.75
N GLU A 56 49.78 -19.45 53.76
CA GLU A 56 48.38 -19.85 53.61
C GLU A 56 47.50 -18.65 53.22
N VAL A 57 47.66 -17.51 53.89
CA VAL A 57 46.95 -16.26 53.54
C VAL A 57 47.29 -15.84 52.12
N SER A 58 48.57 -15.87 51.74
CA SER A 58 49.00 -15.56 50.37
C SER A 58 48.38 -16.51 49.35
N THR A 59 48.35 -17.81 49.63
CA THR A 59 47.74 -18.82 48.77
C THR A 59 46.24 -18.59 48.60
N LYS A 60 45.52 -18.33 49.70
CA LYS A 60 44.08 -18.01 49.67
C LYS A 60 43.79 -16.72 48.92
N ALA A 61 44.63 -15.70 49.07
CA ALA A 61 44.48 -14.44 48.32
C ALA A 61 44.68 -14.66 46.81
N ILE A 62 45.68 -15.46 46.42
CA ILE A 62 45.91 -15.83 45.01
C ILE A 62 44.72 -16.62 44.46
N GLN A 63 44.22 -17.61 45.20
CA GLN A 63 43.05 -18.40 44.81
C GLN A 63 41.81 -17.52 44.67
N SER A 64 41.54 -16.64 45.64
CA SER A 64 40.42 -15.72 45.59
C SER A 64 40.50 -14.78 44.38
N ASN A 65 41.68 -14.25 44.07
CA ASN A 65 41.88 -13.43 42.87
C ASN A 65 41.65 -14.22 41.58
N ALA A 66 42.08 -15.49 41.53
CA ALA A 66 41.84 -16.37 40.38
C ALA A 66 40.34 -16.68 40.20
N ASP A 67 39.61 -16.93 41.29
CA ASP A 67 38.17 -17.17 41.26
C ASP A 67 37.40 -15.93 40.80
N ILE A 68 37.78 -14.74 41.30
CA ILE A 68 37.21 -13.47 40.86
C ILE A 68 37.47 -13.26 39.37
N ALA A 69 38.71 -13.47 38.91
CA ALA A 69 39.04 -13.34 37.49
C ALA A 69 38.21 -14.30 36.61
N LYS A 70 38.05 -15.55 37.05
CA LYS A 70 37.22 -16.55 36.35
C LYS A 70 35.75 -16.13 36.31
N ALA A 71 35.20 -15.65 37.42
CA ALA A 71 33.82 -15.18 37.49
C ALA A 71 33.60 -13.93 36.61
N SER A 72 34.55 -12.99 36.59
CA SER A 72 34.51 -11.81 35.73
C SER A 72 34.56 -12.19 34.24
N ILE A 73 35.41 -13.14 33.86
CA ILE A 73 35.48 -13.64 32.48
C ILE A 73 34.15 -14.30 32.10
N ALA A 74 33.63 -15.22 32.93
CA ALA A 74 32.36 -15.88 32.66
C ALA A 74 31.18 -14.89 32.57
N SER A 75 31.16 -13.86 33.42
CA SER A 75 30.16 -12.79 33.32
C SER A 75 30.30 -12.01 32.01
N GLY A 76 31.53 -11.72 31.58
CA GLY A 76 31.80 -11.04 30.31
C GLY A 76 31.36 -11.87 29.10
N GLU A 77 31.62 -13.18 29.12
CA GLU A 77 31.17 -14.12 28.09
C GLU A 77 29.64 -14.18 28.01
N ASN A 78 28.95 -14.27 29.16
CA ASN A 78 27.49 -14.28 29.20
C ASN A 78 26.90 -12.97 28.65
N MET A 79 27.43 -11.82 29.07
CA MET A 79 27.00 -10.52 28.55
C MET A 79 27.24 -10.39 27.04
N LEU A 80 28.35 -10.91 26.53
CA LEU A 80 28.64 -10.92 25.10
C LEU A 80 27.65 -11.81 24.34
N ASN A 81 27.37 -13.01 24.85
CA ASN A 81 26.40 -13.91 24.25
C ASN A 81 25.00 -13.30 24.23
N ASP A 82 24.54 -12.71 25.34
CA ASP A 82 23.25 -12.02 25.41
C ASP A 82 23.18 -10.86 24.40
N SER A 83 24.26 -10.09 24.25
CA SER A 83 24.33 -9.01 23.27
C SER A 83 24.30 -9.51 21.82
N LEU A 84 24.92 -10.66 21.54
CA LEU A 84 24.90 -11.27 20.21
C LEU A 84 23.52 -11.85 19.89
N ASP A 85 22.87 -12.49 20.86
CA ASP A 85 21.53 -13.03 20.70
C ASP A 85 20.50 -11.91 20.54
N PHE A 86 20.59 -10.85 21.34
CA PHE A 86 19.79 -9.63 21.11
C PHE A 86 20.01 -9.07 19.69
N GLY A 87 21.26 -9.02 19.22
CA GLY A 87 21.59 -8.59 17.85
C GLY A 87 20.95 -9.47 16.78
N ARG A 88 20.98 -10.79 16.95
CA ARG A 88 20.34 -11.76 16.03
C ARG A 88 18.82 -11.60 16.03
N ASP A 89 18.21 -11.46 17.20
CA ASP A 89 16.77 -11.28 17.34
C ASP A 89 16.30 -9.96 16.73
N ALA A 90 17.07 -8.87 16.92
CA ALA A 90 16.81 -7.59 16.29
C ALA A 90 16.87 -7.69 14.76
N LEU A 91 17.90 -8.37 14.22
CA LEU A 91 18.01 -8.61 12.78
C LEU A 91 16.86 -9.45 12.23
N LYS A 92 16.48 -10.52 12.92
CA LYS A 92 15.35 -11.38 12.55
C LYS A 92 14.01 -10.64 12.61
N SER A 93 13.83 -9.78 13.61
CA SER A 93 12.66 -8.90 13.71
C SER A 93 12.60 -7.93 12.53
N ASN A 94 13.74 -7.34 12.16
CA ASN A 94 13.83 -6.43 11.03
C ASN A 94 13.56 -7.15 9.68
N GLU A 95 14.11 -8.35 9.50
CA GLU A 95 13.84 -9.20 8.34
C GLU A 95 12.33 -9.47 8.20
N ASN A 96 11.66 -9.86 9.28
CA ASN A 96 10.22 -10.08 9.29
C ASN A 96 9.42 -8.79 9.00
N ALA A 97 9.87 -7.63 9.48
CA ALA A 97 9.23 -6.35 9.19
C ALA A 97 9.35 -5.98 7.72
N VAL A 98 10.53 -6.17 7.12
CA VAL A 98 10.79 -5.97 5.69
C VAL A 98 9.96 -6.92 4.83
N ASP A 99 9.92 -8.22 5.16
CA ASP A 99 9.12 -9.21 4.45
C ASP A 99 7.63 -8.84 4.43
N LYS A 100 7.07 -8.47 5.60
CA LYS A 100 5.69 -7.99 5.70
C LYS A 100 5.45 -6.73 4.88
N ALA A 101 6.37 -5.76 4.92
CA ALA A 101 6.25 -4.53 4.15
C ALA A 101 6.25 -4.81 2.64
N LEU A 102 7.14 -5.68 2.16
CA LEU A 102 7.20 -6.10 0.76
C LEU A 102 5.93 -6.84 0.34
N LYS A 103 5.41 -7.73 1.19
CA LYS A 103 4.17 -8.46 0.91
C LYS A 103 2.97 -7.51 0.83
N VAL A 104 2.83 -6.58 1.77
CA VAL A 104 1.77 -5.56 1.72
C VAL A 104 1.89 -4.69 0.48
N GLY A 105 3.11 -4.29 0.11
CA GLY A 105 3.38 -3.56 -1.12
C GLY A 105 2.96 -4.34 -2.38
N SER A 106 3.34 -5.62 -2.45
CA SER A 106 2.98 -6.52 -3.55
C SER A 106 1.47 -6.71 -3.66
N ASP A 107 0.79 -6.99 -2.54
CA ASP A 107 -0.67 -7.19 -2.51
C ASP A 107 -1.42 -5.92 -2.90
N THR A 108 -0.93 -4.76 -2.47
CA THR A 108 -1.52 -3.45 -2.83
C THR A 108 -1.34 -3.18 -4.31
N PHE A 109 -0.15 -3.45 -4.86
CA PHE A 109 0.12 -3.29 -6.28
C PHE A 109 -0.73 -4.24 -7.13
N ALA A 110 -0.86 -5.51 -6.74
CA ALA A 110 -1.71 -6.47 -7.44
C ALA A 110 -3.18 -6.03 -7.46
N LYS A 111 -3.72 -5.56 -6.32
CA LYS A 111 -5.09 -5.02 -6.24
C LYS A 111 -5.28 -3.77 -7.09
N ALA A 112 -4.29 -2.88 -7.13
CA ALA A 112 -4.34 -1.68 -7.96
C ALA A 112 -4.35 -2.04 -9.45
N LEU A 113 -3.54 -3.02 -9.86
CA LEU A 113 -3.51 -3.50 -11.24
C LEU A 113 -4.83 -4.18 -11.65
N ASP A 114 -5.39 -5.01 -10.78
CA ASP A 114 -6.69 -5.66 -10.99
C ASP A 114 -7.83 -4.64 -11.11
N ALA A 115 -7.88 -3.66 -10.19
CA ALA A 115 -8.86 -2.58 -10.25
C ALA A 115 -8.74 -1.74 -11.53
N ASN A 116 -7.51 -1.45 -11.97
CA ASN A 116 -7.26 -0.74 -13.21
C ASN A 116 -7.72 -1.57 -14.42
N GLY A 117 -7.36 -2.86 -14.46
CA GLY A 117 -7.79 -3.80 -15.51
C GLY A 117 -9.31 -3.90 -15.61
N ASN A 118 -10.00 -4.04 -14.48
CA ASN A 118 -11.47 -4.08 -14.44
C ASN A 118 -12.10 -2.74 -14.89
N THR A 119 -11.50 -1.61 -14.51
CA THR A 119 -11.97 -0.29 -14.95
C THR A 119 -11.80 -0.13 -16.46
N THR A 120 -10.66 -0.54 -17.01
CA THR A 120 -10.42 -0.53 -18.46
C THR A 120 -11.38 -1.46 -19.19
N ALA A 121 -11.62 -2.67 -18.68
CA ALA A 121 -12.59 -3.61 -19.26
C ALA A 121 -14.00 -2.99 -19.33
N LYS A 122 -14.49 -2.42 -18.21
CA LYS A 122 -15.80 -1.75 -18.18
C LYS A 122 -15.88 -0.55 -19.12
N ALA A 123 -14.79 0.21 -19.27
CA ALA A 123 -14.75 1.34 -20.19
C ALA A 123 -14.85 0.87 -21.66
N LEU A 124 -14.21 -0.25 -21.99
CA LEU A 124 -14.32 -0.88 -23.32
C LEU A 124 -15.72 -1.43 -23.56
N ASP A 125 -16.29 -2.16 -22.61
CA ASP A 125 -17.66 -2.70 -22.69
C ASP A 125 -18.69 -1.57 -22.90
N PHE A 126 -18.57 -0.48 -22.14
CA PHE A 126 -19.42 0.69 -22.32
C PHE A 126 -19.24 1.34 -23.70
N GLY A 127 -18.00 1.43 -24.19
CA GLY A 127 -17.69 1.93 -25.52
C GLY A 127 -18.31 1.07 -26.62
N GLU A 128 -18.22 -0.25 -26.50
CA GLU A 128 -18.84 -1.20 -27.40
C GLU A 128 -20.38 -1.08 -27.37
N GLU A 129 -21.00 -1.04 -26.19
CA GLU A 129 -22.45 -0.88 -26.06
C GLU A 129 -22.93 0.45 -26.67
N SER A 130 -22.18 1.54 -26.44
CA SER A 130 -22.48 2.86 -27.00
C SER A 130 -22.39 2.86 -28.53
N MET A 131 -21.36 2.22 -29.09
CA MET A 131 -21.22 2.07 -30.55
C MET A 131 -22.34 1.22 -31.13
N ASN A 132 -22.68 0.09 -30.51
CA ASN A 132 -23.77 -0.78 -30.96
C ASN A 132 -25.11 -0.04 -30.96
N LYS A 133 -25.40 0.76 -29.91
CA LYS A 133 -26.60 1.62 -29.89
C LYS A 133 -26.58 2.68 -30.99
N ALA A 134 -25.43 3.31 -31.23
CA ALA A 134 -25.29 4.30 -32.30
C ALA A 134 -25.54 3.68 -33.69
N PHE A 135 -25.01 2.48 -33.94
CA PHE A 135 -25.27 1.74 -35.18
C PHE A 135 -26.73 1.34 -35.31
N GLY A 136 -27.36 0.82 -34.26
CA GLY A 136 -28.78 0.47 -34.29
C GLY A 136 -29.69 1.68 -34.55
N LEU A 137 -29.40 2.83 -33.94
CA LEU A 137 -30.13 4.08 -34.23
C LEU A 137 -29.88 4.57 -35.67
N SER A 138 -28.65 4.45 -36.17
CA SER A 138 -28.32 4.80 -37.54
C SER A 138 -29.09 3.92 -38.54
N GLU A 139 -29.15 2.61 -38.29
CA GLU A 139 -29.91 1.66 -39.11
C GLU A 139 -31.41 1.98 -39.12
N ILE A 140 -32.02 2.27 -37.96
CA ILE A 140 -33.42 2.70 -37.87
C ILE A 140 -33.65 3.98 -38.68
N SER A 141 -32.76 4.96 -38.54
CA SER A 141 -32.84 6.23 -39.26
C SER A 141 -32.74 6.04 -40.77
N LEU A 142 -31.78 5.21 -41.23
CA LEU A 142 -31.60 4.88 -42.64
C LEU A 142 -32.81 4.12 -43.20
N ASN A 143 -33.35 3.14 -42.48
CA ASN A 143 -34.55 2.42 -42.87
C ASN A 143 -35.77 3.35 -42.95
N LYS A 144 -35.92 4.27 -41.99
CA LYS A 144 -36.99 5.28 -42.01
C LYS A 144 -36.84 6.22 -43.20
N MET A 145 -35.63 6.68 -43.48
CA MET A 145 -35.32 7.53 -44.63
C MET A 145 -35.64 6.81 -45.94
N GLN A 146 -35.22 5.55 -46.10
CA GLN A 146 -35.56 4.73 -47.26
C GLN A 146 -37.08 4.62 -47.46
N SER A 147 -37.82 4.28 -46.40
CA SER A 147 -39.29 4.17 -46.45
C SER A 147 -39.97 5.51 -46.81
N THR A 148 -39.48 6.62 -46.24
CA THR A 148 -39.97 7.96 -46.59
C THR A 148 -39.66 8.32 -48.04
N THR A 149 -38.45 8.01 -48.53
CA THR A 149 -38.06 8.22 -49.94
C THR A 149 -38.90 7.37 -50.88
N GLU A 150 -39.16 6.10 -50.57
CA GLU A 150 -40.05 5.23 -51.33
C GLU A 150 -41.48 5.80 -51.40
N SER A 151 -42.00 6.29 -50.27
CA SER A 151 -43.32 6.90 -50.19
C SER A 151 -43.42 8.21 -51.00
N ALA A 152 -42.39 9.05 -50.91
CA ALA A 152 -42.28 10.28 -51.69
C ALA A 152 -42.19 9.96 -53.19
N MET A 153 -41.39 8.97 -53.58
CA MET A 153 -41.23 8.56 -54.97
C MET A 153 -42.50 7.93 -55.55
N SER A 154 -43.22 7.14 -54.75
CA SER A 154 -44.55 6.62 -55.11
C SER A 154 -45.54 7.77 -55.37
N SER A 155 -45.57 8.77 -54.49
CA SER A 155 -46.39 9.98 -54.66
C SER A 155 -46.03 10.75 -55.93
N VAL A 156 -44.74 10.93 -56.22
CA VAL A 156 -44.27 11.56 -57.46
C VAL A 156 -44.71 10.77 -58.68
N LYS A 157 -44.61 9.43 -58.65
CA LYS A 157 -45.07 8.56 -59.74
C LYS A 157 -46.58 8.67 -59.96
N ALA A 158 -47.37 8.69 -58.89
CA ALA A 158 -48.81 8.90 -58.95
C ALA A 158 -49.16 10.28 -59.55
N MET A 159 -48.49 11.35 -59.09
CA MET A 159 -48.66 12.68 -59.65
C MET A 159 -48.26 12.76 -61.13
N ALA A 160 -47.15 12.12 -61.53
CA ALA A 160 -46.73 12.06 -62.92
C ALA A 160 -47.75 11.31 -63.78
N SER A 161 -48.29 10.19 -63.28
CA SER A 161 -49.36 9.44 -63.95
C SER A 161 -50.61 10.29 -64.13
N GLN A 162 -51.06 10.95 -63.07
CA GLN A 162 -52.24 11.81 -63.11
C GLN A 162 -52.03 13.06 -63.97
N SER A 163 -50.81 13.62 -63.97
CA SER A 163 -50.43 14.73 -64.85
C SER A 163 -50.48 14.32 -66.33
N ASN A 164 -49.98 13.13 -66.68
CA ASN A 164 -50.10 12.59 -68.04
C ASN A 164 -51.55 12.35 -68.45
N GLU A 165 -52.39 11.89 -67.52
CA GLU A 165 -53.81 11.70 -67.76
C GLU A 165 -54.53 13.02 -67.99
N ASN A 166 -54.23 14.04 -67.17
CA ASN A 166 -54.73 15.40 -67.35
C ASN A 166 -54.24 16.01 -68.68
N ALA A 167 -52.98 15.81 -69.07
CA ALA A 167 -52.44 16.27 -70.34
C ALA A 167 -53.14 15.59 -71.53
N ARG A 168 -53.41 14.28 -71.45
CA ARG A 168 -54.19 13.55 -72.45
C ARG A 168 -55.62 14.04 -72.53
N ALA A 169 -56.27 14.28 -71.39
CA ALA A 169 -57.62 14.82 -71.34
C ALA A 169 -57.67 16.24 -71.94
N ALA A 170 -56.68 17.09 -71.63
CA ALA A 170 -56.56 18.42 -72.20
C ALA A 170 -56.31 18.39 -73.71
N LEU A 171 -55.46 17.48 -74.21
CA LEU A 171 -55.24 17.26 -75.64
C LEU A 171 -56.52 16.78 -76.34
N ALA A 172 -57.22 15.80 -75.76
CA ALA A 172 -58.48 15.31 -76.31
C ALA A 172 -59.60 16.36 -76.26
N MET A 173 -59.63 17.21 -75.23
CA MET A 173 -60.54 18.36 -75.18
C MET A 173 -60.17 19.42 -76.22
N ALA A 174 -58.89 19.72 -76.42
CA ALA A 174 -58.44 20.63 -77.46
C ALA A 174 -58.77 20.09 -78.86
N GLU A 175 -58.62 18.78 -79.08
CA GLU A 175 -58.99 18.12 -80.33
C GLU A 175 -60.51 18.16 -80.56
N ARG A 176 -61.31 17.87 -79.52
CA ARG A 176 -62.78 18.02 -79.55
C ARG A 176 -63.19 19.46 -79.82
N ALA A 177 -62.60 20.44 -79.14
CA ALA A 177 -62.89 21.86 -79.33
C ALA A 177 -62.57 22.30 -80.76
N LYS A 178 -61.46 21.83 -81.34
CA LYS A 178 -61.11 22.06 -82.74
C LYS A 178 -62.13 21.44 -83.72
N THR A 179 -62.71 20.28 -83.39
CA THR A 179 -63.83 19.71 -84.17
C THR A 179 -65.17 20.44 -83.94
N TYR A 180 -65.46 20.94 -82.75
CA TYR A 180 -66.66 21.73 -82.47
C TYR A 180 -66.61 23.13 -83.12
N GLU A 181 -65.42 23.70 -83.33
CA GLU A 181 -65.25 24.88 -84.20
C GLU A 181 -65.58 24.57 -85.68
N GLN A 182 -65.54 23.29 -86.11
CA GLN A 182 -65.90 22.88 -87.47
C GLN A 182 -67.36 22.39 -87.61
N THR A 183 -68.06 22.08 -86.53
CA THR A 183 -69.49 21.68 -86.57
C THR A 183 -70.32 22.59 -85.67
N GLY A 184 -70.62 23.79 -86.17
CA GLY A 184 -71.44 24.76 -85.46
C GLY A 184 -72.90 24.33 -85.35
N THR A 185 -73.42 24.29 -84.12
CA THR A 185 -74.85 24.50 -83.83
C THR A 185 -75.00 25.02 -82.41
N GLU A 186 -75.49 26.26 -82.31
CA GLU A 186 -75.90 26.94 -81.09
C GLU A 186 -77.16 26.33 -80.47
N THR A 187 -77.45 26.76 -79.24
CA THR A 187 -78.78 26.84 -78.59
C THR A 187 -79.11 25.79 -77.51
N GLU A 188 -78.33 25.72 -76.41
CA GLU A 188 -78.90 25.41 -75.06
C GLU A 188 -78.10 26.02 -73.88
N SER A 189 -77.18 26.95 -74.14
CA SER A 189 -76.21 27.44 -73.14
C SER A 189 -76.71 28.56 -72.21
N ASN A 190 -78.00 28.89 -72.18
CA ASN A 190 -78.51 29.99 -71.33
C ASN A 190 -79.09 29.53 -69.98
N LYS A 191 -79.40 28.25 -69.79
CA LYS A 191 -79.88 27.72 -68.50
C LYS A 191 -78.75 27.22 -67.61
N ALA A 192 -77.71 26.62 -68.18
CA ALA A 192 -76.56 26.10 -67.43
C ALA A 192 -75.71 27.23 -66.80
N VAL A 193 -75.55 28.37 -67.49
CA VAL A 193 -74.75 29.51 -66.99
C VAL A 193 -75.43 30.18 -65.79
N TYR A 194 -76.76 30.30 -65.81
CA TYR A 194 -77.50 30.89 -64.68
C TYR A 194 -77.45 30.02 -63.42
N VAL A 195 -77.54 28.69 -63.58
CA VAL A 195 -77.45 27.75 -62.45
C VAL A 195 -76.01 27.70 -61.90
N ALA A 196 -75.00 27.68 -62.76
CA ALA A 196 -73.60 27.71 -62.31
C ALA A 196 -73.23 29.03 -61.60
N GLY A 197 -73.75 30.17 -62.09
CA GLY A 197 -73.55 31.47 -61.46
C GLY A 197 -74.15 31.56 -60.04
N VAL A 198 -75.35 31.02 -59.83
CA VAL A 198 -75.99 31.02 -58.51
C VAL A 198 -75.24 30.12 -57.52
N VAL A 199 -74.74 28.97 -57.96
CA VAL A 199 -73.97 28.06 -57.09
C VAL A 199 -72.64 28.67 -56.65
N LEU A 200 -71.92 29.36 -57.55
CA LEU A 200 -70.65 30.02 -57.21
C LEU A 200 -70.85 31.18 -56.24
N VAL A 201 -71.92 31.97 -56.39
CA VAL A 201 -72.24 33.06 -55.47
C VAL A 201 -72.58 32.52 -54.07
N LEU A 202 -73.34 31.42 -53.98
CA LEU A 202 -73.66 30.79 -52.70
C LEU A 202 -72.42 30.21 -52.00
N VAL A 203 -71.50 29.59 -52.75
CA VAL A 203 -70.23 29.07 -52.18
C VAL A 203 -69.34 30.21 -51.68
N ALA A 204 -69.28 31.33 -52.40
CA ALA A 204 -68.52 32.50 -51.97
C ALA A 204 -69.07 33.14 -50.68
N ILE A 205 -70.40 33.22 -50.54
CA ILE A 205 -71.05 33.74 -49.33
C ILE A 205 -70.78 32.82 -48.12
N VAL A 206 -70.85 31.50 -48.29
CA VAL A 206 -70.59 30.54 -47.21
C VAL A 206 -69.12 30.59 -46.77
N LEU A 207 -68.18 30.75 -47.70
CA LEU A 207 -66.76 30.89 -47.37
C LEU A 207 -66.46 32.23 -46.66
N ALA A 208 -67.10 33.33 -47.06
CA ALA A 208 -66.95 34.63 -46.40
C ALA A 208 -67.49 34.65 -44.96
N VAL A 209 -68.60 33.95 -44.69
CA VAL A 209 -69.19 33.83 -43.34
C VAL A 209 -68.36 32.90 -42.43
N LYS A 210 -67.69 31.89 -43.01
CA LYS A 210 -66.89 30.92 -42.25
C LYS A 210 -65.44 31.36 -42.03
N GLY A 211 -64.90 32.28 -42.84
CA GLY A 211 -63.57 32.88 -42.69
C GLY A 211 -63.49 34.11 -41.77
N GLY A 212 -64.62 34.55 -41.20
CA GLY A 212 -64.71 35.73 -40.34
C GLY A 212 -64.75 35.47 -38.82
N LYS A 213 -64.23 34.32 -38.35
CA LYS A 213 -63.99 34.02 -36.93
C LYS A 213 -62.60 33.47 -36.70
#